data_AF-A0A0Q7NMD0-F1
#
_entry.id   AF-A0A0Q7NMD0-F1
#
_cell.length_a   1.000
_cell.length_b   1.000
_cell.length_c   1.000
_cell.angle_alpha   90.00
_cell.angle_beta   90.00
_cell.angle_gamma   90.00
#
_symmetry.space_group_name_H-M   'P 1'
#
loop_
_entity.id
_entity.type
_entity.pdbx_description
1 polymer ?
#
loop_
_entity_poly.entity_id
_entity_poly.type
_entity_poly.pdbx_seq_one_letter_code
_entity_poly.pdbx_strand_id
1 'polypeptide(L)'
;MKNDETGHEWTDVLPDAAPTIHRNLDVTVGERTLTTLTRIQLGYWISKLKYSRGGPFMTVSRPDHPEFIQTYRHSDTDYYLEIRSPDSLDELASTTVRDGETVADLIWEWLERKGSRLDALQWERRTI
;
A
#
# COMPACT_ATOMS: atom_id res chain seq x y z
N MET A 1 13.66 -21.03 -29.49
CA MET A 1 13.90 -20.64 -28.09
C MET A 1 13.29 -19.25 -27.97
N LYS A 2 12.01 -19.18 -27.55
CA LYS A 2 11.52 -18.54 -26.30
C LYS A 2 12.03 -17.08 -26.18
N ASN A 3 11.17 -16.07 -26.08
CA ASN A 3 10.18 -15.91 -25.02
C ASN A 3 8.89 -15.20 -25.51
N ASP A 4 7.75 -15.77 -25.14
CA ASP A 4 6.47 -15.05 -25.00
C ASP A 4 6.62 -14.05 -23.85
N GLU A 5 6.72 -12.76 -24.15
CA GLU A 5 6.59 -11.68 -23.17
C GLU A 5 5.19 -11.08 -23.26
N THR A 6 4.16 -11.88 -22.98
CA THR A 6 2.82 -11.34 -22.72
C THR A 6 2.73 -10.80 -21.30
N GLY A 7 3.54 -9.77 -21.00
CA GLY A 7 3.29 -8.90 -19.87
C GLY A 7 2.01 -8.12 -20.17
N HIS A 8 0.88 -8.59 -19.66
CA HIS A 8 -0.40 -7.90 -19.87
C HIS A 8 -0.33 -6.54 -19.16
N GLU A 9 -0.03 -5.51 -19.94
CA GLU A 9 -0.06 -4.10 -19.57
C GLU A 9 -1.47 -3.76 -19.08
N TRP A 10 -1.59 -3.48 -17.78
CA TRP A 10 -2.86 -3.06 -17.17
C TRP A 10 -3.32 -1.76 -17.83
N THR A 11 -4.31 -1.86 -18.72
CA THR A 11 -4.88 -0.79 -19.56
C THR A 11 -6.12 -0.17 -18.90
N ASP A 12 -6.09 0.00 -17.58
CA ASP A 12 -7.26 0.44 -16.82
C ASP A 12 -7.34 1.97 -16.72
N VAL A 13 -8.53 2.51 -16.98
CA VAL A 13 -8.89 3.93 -16.86
C VAL A 13 -9.52 4.18 -15.49
N LEU A 14 -9.04 5.18 -14.75
CA LEU A 14 -9.59 5.55 -13.44
C LEU A 14 -11.02 6.12 -13.57
N PRO A 15 -11.93 5.83 -12.62
CA PRO A 15 -13.26 6.45 -12.59
C PRO A 15 -13.16 7.95 -12.23
N ASP A 16 -14.08 8.77 -12.75
CA ASP A 16 -14.03 10.24 -12.60
C ASP A 16 -15.04 10.83 -11.58
N ALA A 17 -14.63 11.97 -10.99
CA ALA A 17 -15.29 12.98 -10.13
C ALA A 17 -15.21 12.98 -8.56
N ALA A 18 -14.35 13.89 -8.05
CA ALA A 18 -14.33 14.76 -6.82
C ALA A 18 -14.29 14.19 -5.36
N PRO A 19 -13.72 14.91 -4.33
CA PRO A 19 -12.79 16.05 -4.33
C PRO A 19 -11.33 15.57 -4.17
N THR A 20 -10.45 16.12 -4.99
CA THR A 20 -9.08 15.62 -5.11
C THR A 20 -8.17 16.27 -4.08
N ILE A 21 -8.27 15.78 -2.84
CA ILE A 21 -7.19 15.97 -1.87
C ILE A 21 -6.00 15.14 -2.37
N HIS A 22 -5.16 15.77 -3.19
CA HIS A 22 -3.86 15.23 -3.54
C HIS A 22 -2.90 15.48 -2.36
N ARG A 23 -2.21 14.45 -1.92
CA ARG A 23 -1.06 14.58 -1.02
C ARG A 23 0.20 14.38 -1.86
N ASN A 24 1.22 15.20 -1.64
CA ASN A 24 2.55 14.93 -2.15
C ASN A 24 3.01 13.64 -1.49
N LEU A 25 3.07 12.57 -2.27
CA LEU A 25 3.41 11.24 -1.79
C LEU A 25 4.39 10.61 -2.76
N ASP A 26 5.30 9.83 -2.21
CA ASP A 26 6.04 8.84 -2.99
C ASP A 26 5.27 7.54 -2.83
N VAL A 27 4.35 7.28 -3.77
CA VAL A 27 3.60 6.01 -3.82
C VAL A 27 4.18 5.15 -4.91
N THR A 28 4.51 3.92 -4.56
CA THR A 28 4.93 2.90 -5.52
C THR A 28 3.95 1.75 -5.48
N VAL A 29 3.39 1.36 -6.64
CA VAL A 29 2.55 0.17 -6.81
C VAL A 29 3.19 -0.71 -7.86
N GLY A 30 3.87 -1.77 -7.44
CA GLY A 30 4.76 -2.52 -8.33
C GLY A 30 5.82 -1.60 -8.94
N GLU A 31 5.86 -1.48 -10.26
CA GLU A 31 6.80 -0.62 -10.99
C GLU A 31 6.27 0.81 -11.23
N ARG A 32 5.04 1.12 -10.82
CA ARG A 32 4.42 2.42 -11.06
C ARG A 32 4.69 3.37 -9.90
N THR A 33 5.12 4.59 -10.20
CA THR A 33 5.21 5.69 -9.23
C THR A 33 4.04 6.65 -9.42
N LEU A 34 3.39 7.04 -8.33
CA LEU A 34 2.34 8.05 -8.30
C LEU A 34 2.76 9.17 -7.35
N THR A 35 2.69 10.42 -7.82
CA THR A 35 3.02 11.60 -6.99
C THR A 35 1.81 12.13 -6.21
N THR A 36 0.62 11.60 -6.48
CA THR A 36 -0.61 11.93 -5.77
C THR A 36 -1.52 10.71 -5.68
N LEU A 37 -2.34 10.65 -4.63
CA LEU A 37 -3.27 9.55 -4.38
C LEU A 37 -4.55 10.06 -3.71
N THR A 38 -5.72 9.67 -4.22
CA THR A 38 -7.02 9.81 -3.53
C THR A 38 -7.38 8.51 -2.80
N ARG A 39 -8.31 8.57 -1.84
CA ARG A 39 -8.82 7.37 -1.15
C ARG A 39 -9.43 6.35 -2.12
N ILE A 40 -10.08 6.83 -3.18
CA ILE A 40 -10.67 5.98 -4.24
C ILE A 40 -9.55 5.31 -5.04
N GLN A 41 -8.51 6.06 -5.45
CA GLN A 41 -7.35 5.49 -6.15
C GLN A 41 -6.61 4.47 -5.28
N LEU A 42 -6.45 4.74 -3.99
CA LEU A 42 -5.85 3.80 -3.03
C LEU A 42 -6.61 2.47 -2.99
N GLY A 43 -7.94 2.51 -2.81
CA GLY A 43 -8.77 1.31 -2.80
C GLY A 43 -8.71 0.56 -4.14
N TYR A 44 -8.75 1.29 -5.24
CA TYR A 44 -8.60 0.73 -6.58
C TYR A 44 -7.27 -0.03 -6.72
N TRP A 45 -6.13 0.58 -6.37
CA TRP A 45 -4.83 -0.07 -6.51
C TRP A 45 -4.66 -1.29 -5.60
N ILE A 46 -5.15 -1.23 -4.36
CA ILE A 46 -5.16 -2.38 -3.45
C ILE A 46 -5.96 -3.54 -4.07
N SER A 47 -7.11 -3.27 -4.68
CA SER A 47 -7.93 -4.31 -5.34
C SER A 47 -7.23 -4.98 -6.54
N LYS A 48 -6.20 -4.32 -7.11
CA LYS A 48 -5.43 -4.82 -8.27
C LYS A 48 -4.20 -5.62 -7.84
N LEU A 49 -3.85 -5.64 -6.55
CA LEU A 49 -2.76 -6.45 -6.04
C LEU A 49 -3.10 -7.94 -6.23
N LYS A 50 -2.30 -8.63 -7.05
CA LYS A 50 -2.46 -10.07 -7.28
C LYS A 50 -1.71 -10.85 -6.21
N TYR A 51 -2.33 -11.92 -5.71
CA TYR A 51 -1.63 -12.89 -4.88
C TYR A 51 -0.67 -13.71 -5.75
N SER A 52 0.63 -13.46 -5.60
CA SER A 52 1.68 -14.24 -6.26
C SER A 52 2.95 -14.26 -5.43
N ARG A 53 3.79 -15.27 -5.65
CA ARG A 53 5.11 -15.34 -5.02
C ARG A 53 5.99 -14.21 -5.58
N GLY A 54 6.44 -13.30 -4.71
CA GLY A 54 7.12 -12.07 -5.14
C GLY A 54 6.18 -11.08 -5.83
N GLY A 55 4.88 -11.12 -5.50
CA GLY A 55 3.87 -10.23 -6.04
C GLY A 55 4.11 -8.76 -5.71
N PRO A 56 3.37 -7.86 -6.38
CA PRO A 56 3.56 -6.43 -6.23
C PRO A 56 3.22 -5.98 -4.81
N PHE A 57 4.03 -5.05 -4.31
CA PHE A 57 3.73 -4.27 -3.11
C PHE A 57 3.09 -2.96 -3.54
N MET A 58 2.22 -2.44 -2.67
CA MET A 58 1.87 -1.03 -2.65
C MET A 58 2.57 -0.41 -1.44
N THR A 59 3.52 0.48 -1.69
CA THR A 59 4.24 1.23 -0.67
C THR A 59 3.84 2.69 -0.75
N VAL A 60 3.53 3.27 0.39
CA VAL A 60 3.14 4.68 0.55
C VAL A 60 4.10 5.31 1.55
N SER A 61 4.88 6.28 1.09
CA SER A 61 5.76 7.09 1.92
C SER A 61 5.44 8.57 1.81
N ARG A 62 5.81 9.31 2.87
CA ARG A 62 5.81 10.77 2.85
C ARG A 62 7.18 11.25 2.35
N PRO A 63 7.24 12.23 1.44
CA PRO A 63 8.51 12.82 1.02
C PRO A 63 9.32 13.30 2.22
N ASP A 64 10.64 13.13 2.18
CA ASP A 64 11.59 13.56 3.21
C ASP A 64 11.43 12.90 4.59
N HIS A 65 10.59 11.86 4.71
CA HIS A 65 10.42 11.10 5.93
C HIS A 65 10.85 9.64 5.74
N PRO A 66 11.53 9.03 6.73
CA PRO A 66 11.98 7.64 6.62
C PRO A 66 10.85 6.63 6.77
N GLU A 67 9.71 7.02 7.34
CA GLU A 67 8.55 6.16 7.57
C GLU A 67 7.80 5.82 6.27
N PHE A 68 7.26 4.61 6.21
CA PHE A 68 6.34 4.18 5.17
C PHE A 68 5.29 3.25 5.74
N ILE A 69 4.19 3.10 5.02
CA ILE A 69 3.25 2.00 5.18
C ILE A 69 3.15 1.25 3.85
N GLN A 70 3.18 -0.07 3.88
CA GLN A 70 3.06 -0.88 2.67
C GLN A 70 2.17 -2.09 2.86
N THR A 71 1.66 -2.60 1.75
CA THR A 71 0.82 -3.79 1.75
C THR A 71 1.05 -4.65 0.52
N TYR A 72 0.81 -5.95 0.68
CA TYR A 72 0.74 -6.91 -0.41
C TYR A 72 -0.33 -7.96 -0.10
N ARG A 73 -0.90 -8.54 -1.15
CA ARG A 73 -1.91 -9.58 -1.03
C ARG A 73 -1.23 -10.89 -0.63
N HIS A 74 -1.60 -11.44 0.52
CA HIS A 74 -1.02 -12.65 1.11
C HIS A 74 -1.85 -13.91 0.88
N SER A 75 -3.16 -13.76 0.67
CA SER A 75 -4.06 -14.84 0.29
C SER A 75 -5.21 -14.28 -0.56
N ASP A 76 -6.27 -15.05 -0.77
CA ASP A 76 -7.46 -14.53 -1.47
C ASP A 76 -8.23 -13.47 -0.68
N THR A 77 -8.05 -13.43 0.63
CA THR A 77 -8.74 -12.48 1.52
C THR A 77 -7.78 -11.66 2.35
N ASP A 78 -6.58 -12.17 2.59
CA ASP A 78 -5.65 -11.55 3.52
C ASP A 78 -4.63 -10.68 2.82
N TYR A 79 -4.35 -9.57 3.46
CA TYR A 79 -3.26 -8.65 3.14
C TYR A 79 -2.32 -8.62 4.32
N TYR A 80 -1.02 -8.63 4.03
CA TYR A 80 -0.05 -8.18 5.01
C TYR A 80 0.07 -6.66 4.93
N LEU A 81 -0.02 -6.00 6.07
CA LEU A 81 0.21 -4.57 6.24
C LEU A 81 1.47 -4.41 7.08
N GLU A 82 2.39 -3.58 6.60
CA GLU A 82 3.69 -3.35 7.23
C GLU A 82 3.92 -1.85 7.39
N ILE A 83 4.50 -1.46 8.52
CA ILE A 83 4.84 -0.07 8.83
C ILE A 83 6.29 0.01 9.30
N ARG A 84 7.02 1.00 8.79
CA ARG A 84 8.32 1.41 9.33
C ARG A 84 8.14 2.62 10.22
N SER A 85 8.67 2.53 11.45
CA SER A 85 8.65 3.63 12.41
C SER A 85 9.50 4.81 11.90
N PRO A 86 9.13 6.08 12.17
CA PRO A 86 10.02 7.21 11.93
C PRO A 86 11.30 7.17 12.78
N ASP A 87 11.29 6.47 13.92
CA ASP A 87 12.37 6.48 14.91
C ASP A 87 13.46 5.43 14.64
N SER A 88 13.23 4.47 13.74
CA SER A 88 14.18 3.41 13.43
C SER A 88 14.08 2.96 11.98
N LEU A 89 15.23 2.94 11.30
CA LEU A 89 15.33 2.43 9.93
C LEU A 89 15.36 0.90 9.85
N ASP A 90 15.70 0.25 10.98
CA ASP A 90 15.96 -1.18 11.07
C ASP A 90 14.78 -1.94 11.73
N GLU A 91 13.67 -1.26 12.04
CA GLU A 91 12.49 -1.88 12.64
C GLU A 91 11.28 -1.81 11.71
N LEU A 92 10.68 -2.98 11.47
CA LEU A 92 9.38 -3.12 10.83
C LEU A 92 8.39 -3.74 11.80
N ALA A 93 7.15 -3.26 11.73
CA ALA A 93 6.01 -3.88 12.35
C ALA A 93 5.05 -4.38 11.27
N SER A 94 4.54 -5.59 11.41
CA SER A 94 3.59 -6.18 10.47
C SER A 94 2.34 -6.73 11.15
N THR A 95 1.24 -6.79 10.40
CA THR A 95 -0.01 -7.40 10.84
C THR A 95 -0.82 -7.89 9.63
N THR A 96 -1.78 -8.78 9.88
CA THR A 96 -2.67 -9.32 8.86
C THR A 96 -4.03 -8.61 8.89
N VAL A 97 -4.48 -8.14 7.73
CA VAL A 97 -5.79 -7.51 7.55
C VAL A 97 -6.59 -8.31 6.52
N ARG A 98 -7.83 -8.69 6.84
CA ARG A 98 -8.62 -9.64 6.04
C ARG A 98 -9.47 -9.01 4.92
N ASP A 99 -9.28 -7.73 4.66
CA ASP A 99 -10.13 -6.97 3.77
C ASP A 99 -9.36 -5.81 3.13
N GLY A 100 -9.45 -5.71 1.80
CA GLY A 100 -8.72 -4.70 1.04
C GLY A 100 -9.24 -3.28 1.25
N GLU A 101 -10.54 -3.12 1.52
CA GLU A 101 -11.11 -1.81 1.86
C GLU A 101 -10.62 -1.33 3.23
N THR A 102 -10.54 -2.23 4.20
CA THR A 102 -9.96 -1.97 5.52
C THR A 102 -8.48 -1.59 5.41
N VAL A 103 -7.70 -2.28 4.56
CA VAL A 103 -6.30 -1.89 4.29
C VAL A 103 -6.23 -0.48 3.72
N ALA A 104 -7.11 -0.16 2.76
CA ALA A 104 -7.15 1.16 2.14
C ALA A 104 -7.50 2.26 3.16
N ASP A 105 -8.42 2.00 4.07
CA ASP A 105 -8.73 2.92 5.18
C ASP A 105 -7.54 3.12 6.11
N LEU A 106 -6.86 2.05 6.52
CA LEU A 106 -5.72 2.12 7.43
C LEU A 106 -4.56 2.91 6.82
N ILE A 107 -4.26 2.69 5.53
CA ILE A 107 -3.24 3.46 4.81
C ILE A 107 -3.68 4.92 4.66
N TRP A 108 -4.97 5.18 4.41
CA TRP A 108 -5.48 6.55 4.34
C TRP A 108 -5.42 7.28 5.68
N GLU A 109 -5.75 6.60 6.78
CA GLU A 109 -5.63 7.16 8.13
C GLU A 109 -4.17 7.42 8.50
N TRP A 110 -3.25 6.52 8.14
CA TRP A 110 -1.82 6.75 8.27
C TRP A 110 -1.37 8.01 7.54
N LEU A 111 -1.87 8.23 6.32
CA LEU A 111 -1.62 9.44 5.53
C LEU A 111 -2.19 10.70 6.21
N GLU A 112 -3.35 10.60 6.84
CA GLU A 112 -4.00 11.70 7.57
C GLU A 112 -3.43 11.93 8.97
N ARG A 113 -2.40 11.15 9.38
CA ARG A 113 -1.85 11.14 10.75
C ARG A 113 -2.91 10.86 11.82
N LYS A 114 -3.89 10.01 11.47
CA LYS A 114 -4.89 9.48 12.39
C LYS A 114 -4.43 8.10 12.87
N GLY A 115 -3.91 8.03 14.10
CA GLY A 115 -3.29 6.80 14.63
C GLY A 115 -4.26 5.79 15.23
N SER A 116 -5.45 6.22 15.69
CA SER A 116 -6.26 5.43 16.63
C SER A 116 -6.60 3.99 16.22
N ARG A 117 -6.89 3.72 14.93
CA ARG A 117 -7.13 2.35 14.45
C ARG A 117 -5.84 1.57 14.24
N LEU A 118 -4.78 2.22 13.76
CA LEU A 118 -3.46 1.61 13.61
C LEU A 118 -2.88 1.22 14.98
N ASP A 119 -3.05 2.06 15.99
CA ASP A 119 -2.58 1.82 17.37
C ASP A 119 -3.32 0.64 18.03
N ALA A 120 -4.55 0.36 17.59
CA ALA A 120 -5.36 -0.75 18.09
C ALA A 120 -5.00 -2.11 17.45
N LEU A 121 -4.25 -2.12 16.35
CA LEU A 121 -3.83 -3.36 15.69
C LEU A 121 -2.77 -4.09 16.52
N GLN A 122 -2.84 -5.42 16.48
CA GLN A 122 -1.81 -6.26 17.06
C GLN A 122 -0.65 -6.37 16.06
N TRP A 123 0.44 -5.68 16.36
CA TRP A 123 1.63 -5.61 15.53
C TRP A 123 2.70 -6.59 15.98
N GLU A 124 3.27 -7.32 15.02
CA GLU A 124 4.47 -8.12 15.21
C GLU A 124 5.69 -7.29 14.81
N ARG A 125 6.58 -7.01 15.76
CA ARG A 125 7.81 -6.26 15.50
C ARG A 125 8.96 -7.17 15.11
N ARG A 126 9.77 -6.73 14.16
CA ARG A 126 10.91 -7.46 13.63
C ARG A 126 12.04 -6.47 13.32
N THR A 127 13.26 -6.87 13.64
CA THR A 127 14.47 -6.17 13.17
C THR A 127 14.83 -6.73 11.80
N ILE A 128 15.09 -5.83 10.84
CA ILE A 128 15.45 -6.16 9.45
C ILE A 128 16.94 -6.03 9.18
#